data_AF-A0A839PE15-F1
#
_entry.id   AF-A0A839PE15-F1
#
_cell.length_a   1.000
_cell.length_b   1.000
_cell.length_c   1.000
_cell.angle_alpha   90.00
_cell.angle_beta   90.00
_cell.angle_gamma   90.00
#
_symmetry.space_group_name_H-M   'P 1'
#
loop_
_entity.id
_entity.type
_entity.pdbx_description
1 polymer ?
#
loop_
_entity_poly.entity_id
_entity_poly.type
_entity_poly.pdbx_seq_one_letter_code
_entity_poly.pdbx_strand_id
1 'polypeptide(L)' 'MEPPSEVTLEQIRERAYDLWERNHRPDGFEIEFWLTAERELKAERDRQLRVREANEAKSVPT' A
#
# COMPACT_ATOMS: atom_id res chain seq x y z
N MET A 1 -16.53 10.32 11.95
CA MET A 1 -15.22 9.67 12.20
C MET A 1 -14.73 9.15 10.86
N GLU A 2 -14.00 9.95 10.08
CA GLU A 2 -13.34 9.53 8.84
C GLU A 2 -12.20 10.53 8.49
N PRO A 3 -11.12 10.11 7.81
CA PRO A 3 -11.06 8.89 6.98
C PRO A 3 -9.94 7.89 7.33
N PRO A 4 -10.05 6.64 6.87
CA PRO A 4 -8.94 5.69 6.74
C PRO A 4 -7.97 6.17 5.63
N SER A 5 -7.22 7.25 5.89
CA SER A 5 -6.14 7.75 5.03
C SER A 5 -4.84 6.96 5.18
N GLU A 6 -4.71 6.17 6.24
CA GLU A 6 -3.51 5.40 6.55
C GLU A 6 -3.65 3.94 6.10
N VAL A 7 -2.52 3.36 5.68
CA VAL A 7 -2.42 1.92 5.42
C VAL A 7 -2.71 1.18 6.73
N THR A 8 -3.69 0.27 6.74
CA THR A 8 -4.07 -0.44 7.95
C THR A 8 -3.16 -1.65 8.20
N LEU A 9 -3.05 -2.09 9.46
CA LEU A 9 -2.32 -3.31 9.81
C LEU A 9 -2.88 -4.55 9.09
N GLU A 10 -4.19 -4.60 8.86
CA GLU A 10 -4.82 -5.71 8.13
C GLU A 10 -4.34 -5.76 6.68
N GLN A 11 -4.30 -4.62 6.00
CA GLN A 11 -3.77 -4.53 4.63
C GLN A 11 -2.28 -4.92 4.57
N ILE A 12 -1.48 -4.48 5.54
CA ILE A 12 -0.06 -4.85 5.62
C ILE A 12 0.07 -6.36 5.84
N ARG A 13 -0.73 -6.95 6.72
CA ARG A 13 -0.73 -8.40 6.98
C ARG A 13 -1.04 -9.19 5.73
N GLU A 14 -2.10 -8.84 5.02
CA GLU A 14 -2.51 -9.52 3.79
C GLU A 14 -1.40 -9.43 2.74
N ARG A 15 -0.86 -8.23 2.52
CA ARG A 15 0.23 -8.03 1.55
C ARG A 15 1.51 -8.75 1.95
N ALA A 16 1.86 -8.76 3.24
CA ALA A 16 3.04 -9.47 3.74
C ALA A 16 2.88 -10.99 3.58
N TYR A 17 1.69 -11.53 3.83
CA TYR A 17 1.39 -12.95 3.61
C TYR A 17 1.51 -13.33 2.13
N ASP A 18 0.95 -12.52 1.23
CA ASP A 18 1.10 -12.73 -0.22
C ASP A 18 2.57 -12.74 -0.66
N LEU A 19 3.36 -11.79 -0.16
CA LEU A 19 4.79 -11.72 -0.47
C LEU A 19 5.52 -12.96 0.09
N TRP A 20 5.28 -13.33 1.33
CA TRP A 20 5.90 -14.51 1.94
C TRP A 20 5.54 -15.81 1.22
N GLU A 21 4.26 -15.98 0.83
CA GLU A 21 3.78 -17.15 0.09
C GLU A 21 4.41 -17.25 -1.29
N ARG A 22 4.48 -16.13 -2.04
CA ARG A 22 5.13 -16.08 -3.37
C ARG A 22 6.62 -16.39 -3.33
N ASN A 23 7.27 -16.13 -2.20
CA ASN A 23 8.70 -16.40 -1.99
C ASN A 23 8.98 -17.80 -1.43
N HIS A 24 7.99 -18.71 -1.47
CA HIS A 24 8.09 -20.09 -0.94
C HIS A 24 8.23 -20.19 0.58
N ARG A 25 7.69 -19.20 1.30
CA ARG A 25 7.56 -19.23 2.76
C ARG A 25 8.89 -19.47 3.49
N PRO A 26 9.93 -18.66 3.22
CA PRO A 26 11.21 -18.83 3.90
C PRO A 26 11.05 -18.44 5.38
N ASP A 27 11.64 -19.25 6.25
CA ASP A 27 11.71 -18.97 7.68
C ASP A 27 12.67 -17.81 7.98
N GLY A 28 12.34 -16.96 8.95
CA GLY A 28 13.21 -15.91 9.45
C GLY A 28 13.25 -14.62 8.61
N PHE A 29 12.40 -14.52 7.59
CA PHE A 29 12.25 -13.32 6.74
C PHE A 29 10.89 -12.63 6.92
N GLU A 30 10.10 -13.04 7.90
CA GLU A 30 8.75 -12.54 8.13
C GLU A 30 8.76 -11.02 8.27
N ILE A 31 9.66 -10.48 9.11
CA ILE A 31 9.79 -9.03 9.36
C ILE A 31 10.09 -8.28 8.05
N GLU A 32 10.97 -8.81 7.20
CA GLU A 32 11.29 -8.18 5.91
C GLU A 32 10.07 -8.10 4.98
N PHE A 33 9.23 -9.13 4.98
CA PHE A 33 7.97 -9.11 4.22
C PHE A 33 6.95 -8.13 4.80
N TRP A 34 6.85 -8.01 6.13
CA TRP A 34 6.02 -7.00 6.78
C TRP A 34 6.45 -5.57 6.42
N LEU A 35 7.76 -5.29 6.48
CA LEU A 35 8.33 -3.97 6.13
C LEU A 35 8.16 -3.66 4.64
N THR A 36 8.37 -4.66 3.78
CA THR A 36 8.19 -4.53 2.34
C THR A 36 6.72 -4.24 1.99
N ALA A 37 5.79 -4.99 2.58
CA ALA A 37 4.35 -4.80 2.41
C ALA A 37 3.90 -3.39 2.81
N GLU A 38 4.35 -2.91 3.97
CA GLU A 38 4.04 -1.56 4.42
C GLU A 38 4.54 -0.50 3.43
N ARG A 39 5.79 -0.64 2.97
CA ARG A 39 6.40 0.29 2.00
C ARG A 39 5.66 0.28 0.67
N GLU A 40 5.30 -0.89 0.15
CA GLU A 40 4.53 -1.01 -1.10
C GLU A 40 3.18 -0.32 -1.00
N LEU A 41 2.42 -0.59 0.07
CA LEU A 41 1.09 -0.03 0.27
C LEU A 41 1.14 1.50 0.44
N LYS A 42 2.12 2.02 1.18
CA LYS A 42 2.33 3.47 1.30
C LYS A 42 2.63 4.10 -0.06
N ALA A 43 3.54 3.51 -0.84
CA ALA A 43 3.88 4.03 -2.16
C ALA A 43 2.72 3.97 -3.16
N GLU A 44 1.90 2.91 -3.12
CA GLU A 44 0.71 2.76 -3.94
C GLU A 44 -0.34 3.82 -3.58
N ARG A 45 -0.57 4.07 -2.29
CA ARG A 45 -1.49 5.11 -1.82
C ARG A 45 -1.06 6.50 -2.28
N ASP A 46 0.22 6.80 -2.12
CA ASP A 46 0.83 8.08 -2.53
C ASP A 46 0.67 8.31 -4.03
N ARG A 47 0.91 7.27 -4.84
CA ARG A 47 0.68 7.29 -6.29
C ARG A 47 -0.80 7.54 -6.62
N GLN A 48 -1.72 6.88 -5.94
CA GLN A 48 -3.16 7.06 -6.18
C GLN A 48 -3.62 8.48 -5.84
N LEU A 49 -3.13 9.07 -4.76
CA LEU A 49 -3.42 10.46 -4.39
C LEU A 49 -2.96 11.42 -5.50
N ARG A 50 -1.70 11.29 -5.95
CA ARG A 50 -1.19 12.13 -7.05
C ARG A 50 -1.99 12.00 -8.34
N VAL A 51 -2.43 10.79 -8.68
CA VAL A 51 -3.26 10.57 -9.87
C VAL A 51 -4.64 11.22 -9.72
N ARG A 52 -5.25 11.14 -8.53
CA ARG A 52 -6.53 11.79 -8.24
C ARG A 52 -6.42 13.31 -8.35
N GLU A 53 -5.40 13.90 -7.73
CA GLU A 53 -5.13 15.35 -7.82
C GLU A 53 -4.93 15.80 -9.26
N ALA A 54 -4.15 15.06 -10.04
CA ALA A 54 -3.92 15.38 -11.45
C ALA A 54 -5.17 15.26 -12.32
N ASN A 55 -6.08 14.33 -12.01
CA ASN A 55 -7.36 14.22 -12.70
C ASN A 55 -8.32 15.35 -12.31
N GLU A 56 -8.40 15.70 -11.03
CA GLU A 56 -9.22 16.81 -10.54
C GLU A 56 -8.80 18.13 -11.19
N ALA A 57 -7.50 18.42 -11.25
CA ALA A 57 -6.95 19.62 -11.89
C ALA A 57 -7.30 19.72 -13.39
N LYS A 58 -7.49 18.59 -14.07
CA LYS A 58 -7.88 18.53 -15.50
C LYS A 58 -9.40 18.63 -15.71
N SER A 59 -10.21 18.41 -14.68
CA SER A 59 -11.67 18.39 -14.75
C SER A 59 -12.32 19.74 -14.43
N VAL A 60 -11.58 20.75 -13.97
CA VAL A 60 -12.09 22.11 -13.78
C VAL A 60 -12.02 22.88 -15.10
N PRO A 61 -13.15 23.16 -15.79
CA PRO A 61 -13.14 23.98 -17.00
C PRO A 61 -12.89 25.46 -16.65
N THR A 62 -12.08 26.14 -17.46
CA THR A 62 -11.91 27.61 -17.45
C THR A 62 -13.08 28.28 -18.15
#